data_AF-A0A8B6XWF5-F1
#
_entry.id   AF-A0A8B6XWF5-F1
#
_cell.length_a   1.000
_cell.length_b   1.000
_cell.length_c   1.000
_cell.angle_alpha   90.00
_cell.angle_beta   90.00
_cell.angle_gamma   90.00
#
_symmetry.space_group_name_H-M   'P 1'
#
loop_
_entity.id
_entity.type
_entity.pdbx_description
1 polymer ?
#
loop_
_entity_poly.entity_id
_entity_poly.type
_entity_poly.pdbx_seq_one_letter_code
_entity_poly.pdbx_strand_id
1 'polypeptide(L)'
;MYARRDSIVRSDERSVNNIKSILDLKPRNKQIINYCKSLINVRIFGQNETDNPSENSSQENELTLSYFIQSADAFLRSFGNNMEITGHEEEFIYYMQGLLELRGLKNPQRFVTDVKKFLEIYKKRGCPSDRLNHLDYWGSRQQLLAGKVISDFVGEDYGPLDPVFGVLLCPVAGRVGPGDSGIVHELLFDDDGPMAYHSAVHDAFGYLISYHKIGPGYNYTCAGAILESSSCVSGQFSGLNFWRDVLKKEKEKIIEVIL
;
A
#
# COMPACT_ATOMS: atom_id res chain seq x y z
N MET A 1 -5.52 -69.29 2.10
CA MET A 1 -6.74 -68.48 1.86
C MET A 1 -6.33 -67.01 2.00
N TYR A 2 -6.51 -66.22 0.94
CA TYR A 2 -5.91 -64.88 0.74
C TYR A 2 -6.49 -63.81 1.67
N ALA A 3 -5.63 -63.06 2.38
CA ALA A 3 -5.96 -61.75 2.92
C ALA A 3 -5.37 -60.67 1.99
N ARG A 4 -6.23 -59.93 1.28
CA ARG A 4 -5.85 -58.85 0.35
C ARG A 4 -5.88 -57.49 1.05
N ARG A 5 -4.81 -56.75 0.76
CA ARG A 5 -4.55 -55.30 0.81
C ARG A 5 -5.80 -54.39 0.78
N ASP A 6 -5.95 -53.58 1.83
CA ASP A 6 -6.88 -52.42 1.89
C ASP A 6 -6.19 -51.11 2.36
N SER A 7 -4.86 -50.96 2.16
CA SER A 7 -4.12 -49.79 2.69
C SER A 7 -3.58 -48.80 1.65
N ILE A 8 -3.93 -48.90 0.37
CA ILE A 8 -3.28 -48.10 -0.70
C ILE A 8 -4.12 -46.89 -1.19
N VAL A 9 -5.40 -46.76 -0.84
CA VAL A 9 -6.28 -45.76 -1.49
C VAL A 9 -6.41 -44.42 -0.74
N ARG A 10 -5.94 -44.31 0.52
CA ARG A 10 -6.12 -43.07 1.33
C ARG A 10 -5.02 -42.00 1.16
N SER A 11 -3.89 -42.32 0.54
CA SER A 11 -2.78 -41.37 0.36
C SER A 11 -2.96 -40.43 -0.84
N ASP A 12 -3.76 -40.81 -1.85
CA ASP A 12 -3.91 -40.03 -3.09
C ASP A 12 -4.88 -38.85 -2.95
N GLU A 13 -6.02 -39.02 -2.26
CA GLU A 13 -7.01 -37.93 -2.14
C GLU A 13 -6.50 -36.73 -1.34
N ARG A 14 -5.66 -36.97 -0.31
CA ARG A 14 -5.03 -35.91 0.48
C ARG A 14 -4.04 -35.09 -0.34
N SER A 15 -3.26 -35.77 -1.19
CA SER A 15 -2.31 -35.15 -2.09
C SER A 15 -3.01 -34.30 -3.15
N VAL A 16 -4.05 -34.84 -3.78
CA VAL A 16 -4.85 -34.13 -4.80
C VAL A 16 -5.60 -32.93 -4.20
N ASN A 17 -6.16 -33.06 -3.00
CA ASN A 17 -6.83 -31.93 -2.33
C ASN A 17 -5.85 -30.84 -1.87
N ASN A 18 -4.62 -31.21 -1.49
CA ASN A 18 -3.56 -30.25 -1.21
C ASN A 18 -3.11 -29.51 -2.48
N ILE A 19 -2.94 -30.21 -3.60
CA ILE A 19 -2.58 -29.58 -4.89
C ILE A 19 -3.70 -28.65 -5.39
N LYS A 20 -4.96 -29.07 -5.29
CA LYS A 20 -6.11 -28.23 -5.66
C LYS A 20 -6.22 -26.97 -4.79
N SER A 21 -5.95 -27.08 -3.48
CA SER A 21 -6.02 -25.93 -2.58
C SER A 21 -4.86 -24.95 -2.78
N ILE A 22 -3.70 -25.43 -3.22
CA ILE A 22 -2.54 -24.63 -3.63
C ILE A 22 -2.80 -23.84 -4.93
N LEU A 23 -3.52 -24.44 -5.89
CA LEU A 23 -3.84 -23.80 -7.17
C LEU A 23 -5.14 -22.96 -7.12
N ASP A 24 -5.88 -23.01 -6.02
CA ASP A 24 -7.09 -22.23 -5.83
C ASP A 24 -6.74 -20.76 -5.53
N LEU A 25 -6.81 -19.94 -6.58
CA LEU A 25 -6.57 -18.49 -6.52
C LEU A 25 -7.79 -17.70 -6.04
N LYS A 26 -8.89 -18.36 -5.63
CA LYS A 26 -10.06 -17.66 -5.11
C LYS A 26 -9.72 -16.98 -3.77
N PRO A 27 -10.00 -15.68 -3.63
CA PRO A 27 -9.77 -14.98 -2.37
C PRO A 27 -10.58 -15.58 -1.23
N ARG A 28 -9.94 -15.74 -0.06
CA ARG A 28 -10.55 -16.36 1.14
C ARG A 28 -10.79 -15.34 2.26
N ASN A 29 -10.05 -14.24 2.28
CA ASN A 29 -10.20 -13.20 3.31
C ASN A 29 -11.30 -12.19 2.97
N LYS A 30 -12.56 -12.52 3.26
CA LYS A 30 -13.72 -11.70 2.85
C LYS A 30 -13.66 -10.25 3.32
N GLN A 31 -13.21 -9.99 4.55
CA GLN A 31 -13.14 -8.63 5.10
C GLN A 31 -12.10 -7.79 4.35
N ILE A 32 -10.88 -8.31 4.18
CA ILE A 32 -9.82 -7.64 3.41
C ILE A 32 -10.23 -7.45 1.96
N ILE A 33 -10.92 -8.41 1.37
CA ILE A 33 -11.37 -8.32 -0.02
C ILE A 33 -12.43 -7.24 -0.21
N ASN A 34 -13.37 -7.11 0.72
CA ASN A 34 -14.35 -6.03 0.69
C ASN A 34 -13.68 -4.67 0.89
N TYR A 35 -12.71 -4.60 1.80
CA TYR A 35 -11.88 -3.41 1.98
C TYR A 35 -11.14 -3.05 0.68
N CYS A 36 -10.47 -4.00 0.04
CA CYS A 36 -9.76 -3.77 -1.23
C CYS A 36 -10.71 -3.24 -2.31
N LYS A 37 -11.90 -3.83 -2.48
CA LYS A 37 -12.89 -3.33 -3.45
C LYS A 37 -13.30 -1.89 -3.16
N SER A 38 -13.40 -1.49 -1.89
CA SER A 38 -13.74 -0.11 -1.52
C SER A 38 -12.70 0.91 -2.00
N LEU A 39 -11.44 0.50 -2.15
CA LEU A 39 -10.34 1.36 -2.61
C LEU A 39 -10.52 1.88 -4.03
N ILE A 40 -11.32 1.21 -4.87
CA ILE A 40 -11.56 1.62 -6.26
C ILE A 40 -12.20 3.01 -6.31
N ASN A 41 -13.11 3.27 -5.37
CA ASN A 41 -13.90 4.50 -5.31
C ASN A 41 -13.27 5.56 -4.39
N VAL A 42 -12.09 5.29 -3.83
CA VAL A 42 -11.41 6.26 -2.97
C VAL A 42 -10.92 7.41 -3.82
N ARG A 43 -11.35 8.62 -3.45
CA ARG A 43 -10.78 9.87 -3.94
C ARG A 43 -9.78 10.38 -2.91
N ILE A 44 -8.54 10.60 -3.35
CA ILE A 44 -7.49 11.17 -2.52
C ILE A 44 -7.25 12.60 -3.00
N PHE A 45 -7.62 13.58 -2.17
CA PHE A 45 -7.50 15.00 -2.51
C PHE A 45 -6.04 15.47 -2.57
N GLY A 46 -5.69 16.35 -3.51
CA GLY A 46 -4.34 16.89 -3.61
C GLY A 46 -3.27 15.89 -4.08
N GLN A 47 -3.65 14.72 -4.59
CA GLN A 47 -2.71 13.81 -5.27
C GLN A 47 -2.10 14.51 -6.51
N ASN A 48 -0.85 14.22 -6.82
CA ASN A 48 -0.26 14.68 -8.08
C ASN A 48 -0.98 13.99 -9.26
N GLU A 49 -1.17 14.73 -10.36
CA GLU A 49 -1.58 14.11 -11.62
C GLU A 49 -0.48 13.13 -12.05
N THR A 50 -0.85 11.85 -12.21
CA THR A 50 0.03 10.81 -12.75
C THR A 50 0.33 11.01 -14.23
N ASP A 51 -0.41 11.92 -14.88
CA ASP A 51 -0.47 12.03 -16.33
C ASP A 51 0.27 13.29 -16.77
N ASN A 52 1.52 13.12 -17.23
CA ASN A 52 2.37 14.13 -17.85
C ASN A 52 2.70 15.35 -16.97
N PRO A 53 3.90 15.39 -16.35
CA PRO A 53 4.47 16.69 -16.02
C PRO A 53 4.72 17.38 -17.36
N SER A 54 3.83 18.28 -17.76
CA SER A 54 4.03 19.05 -18.98
C SER A 54 5.38 19.75 -18.85
N GLU A 55 6.36 19.37 -19.67
CA GLU A 55 7.74 19.92 -19.71
C GLU A 55 7.80 21.43 -20.04
N ASN A 56 6.66 22.13 -20.00
CA ASN A 56 6.51 23.53 -20.41
C ASN A 56 5.87 24.44 -19.35
N SER A 57 5.66 24.00 -18.10
CA SER A 57 5.45 24.97 -17.03
C SER A 57 6.80 25.44 -16.50
N SER A 58 7.27 26.55 -17.07
CA SER A 58 8.21 27.46 -16.40
C SER A 58 7.53 28.06 -15.15
N GLN A 59 7.22 27.23 -14.15
CA GLN A 59 6.60 27.64 -12.90
C GLN A 59 7.65 27.67 -11.80
N GLU A 60 8.06 28.90 -11.50
CA GLU A 60 8.79 29.27 -10.29
C GLU A 60 8.08 28.71 -9.04
N ASN A 61 8.83 28.02 -8.18
CA ASN A 61 8.60 27.88 -6.74
C ASN A 61 7.20 27.43 -6.25
N GLU A 62 6.40 26.70 -7.02
CA GLU A 62 5.14 26.16 -6.49
C GLU A 62 5.42 25.00 -5.53
N LEU A 63 5.13 25.20 -4.24
CA LEU A 63 5.31 24.18 -3.21
C LEU A 63 4.21 23.11 -3.37
N THR A 64 4.58 21.96 -3.92
CA THR A 64 3.65 20.86 -4.24
C THR A 64 3.52 19.84 -3.10
N LEU A 65 2.54 18.92 -3.21
CA LEU A 65 2.40 17.82 -2.24
C LEU A 65 3.65 16.93 -2.24
N SER A 66 4.20 16.65 -3.43
CA SER A 66 5.47 15.91 -3.57
C SER A 66 6.59 16.57 -2.76
N TYR A 67 6.77 17.89 -2.91
CA TYR A 67 7.80 18.63 -2.19
C TYR A 67 7.68 18.45 -0.68
N PHE A 68 6.48 18.65 -0.12
CA PHE A 68 6.30 18.57 1.34
C PHE A 68 6.44 17.15 1.89
N ILE A 69 5.93 16.13 1.18
CA ILE A 69 6.10 14.73 1.60
C ILE A 69 7.59 14.36 1.56
N GLN A 70 8.26 14.66 0.45
CA GLN A 70 9.69 14.37 0.28
C GLN A 70 10.55 15.05 1.35
N SER A 71 10.28 16.34 1.61
CA SER A 71 11.06 17.13 2.57
C SER A 71 10.82 16.65 4.00
N ALA A 72 9.57 16.32 4.36
CA ALA A 72 9.26 15.73 5.66
C ALA A 72 9.98 14.38 5.86
N ASP A 73 9.99 13.52 4.85
CA ASP A 73 10.68 12.22 4.90
C ASP A 73 12.21 12.36 4.95
N ALA A 74 12.78 13.32 4.21
CA ALA A 74 14.21 13.66 4.31
C ALA A 74 14.57 14.17 5.72
N PHE A 75 13.76 15.06 6.27
CA PHE A 75 13.90 15.57 7.64
C PHE A 75 13.85 14.44 8.66
N LEU A 76 12.83 13.58 8.61
CA LEU A 76 12.69 12.43 9.52
C LEU A 76 13.92 11.50 9.49
N ARG A 77 14.48 11.26 8.30
CA ARG A 77 15.69 10.43 8.15
C ARG A 77 16.97 11.08 8.64
N SER A 78 17.03 12.41 8.74
CA SER A 78 18.21 13.12 9.24
C SER A 78 18.57 12.75 10.69
N PHE A 79 17.60 12.27 11.46
CA PHE A 79 17.78 11.77 12.83
C PHE A 79 18.38 10.34 12.88
N GLY A 80 18.45 9.63 11.74
CA GLY A 80 18.98 8.29 11.65
C GLY A 80 18.30 7.30 12.61
N ASN A 81 19.11 6.49 13.30
CA ASN A 81 18.62 5.52 14.29
C ASN A 81 18.33 6.15 15.67
N ASN A 82 18.82 7.36 15.92
CA ASN A 82 18.61 8.09 17.18
C ASN A 82 17.35 8.95 17.03
N MET A 83 16.18 8.31 16.99
CA MET A 83 14.88 8.97 16.77
C MET A 83 14.44 9.86 17.96
N GLU A 84 15.15 10.96 18.17
CA GLU A 84 14.86 11.97 19.20
C GLU A 84 13.89 13.06 18.72
N ILE A 85 13.35 12.96 17.50
CA ILE A 85 12.39 13.93 16.95
C ILE A 85 11.24 14.19 17.92
N THR A 86 11.02 15.44 18.32
CA THR A 86 9.99 15.82 19.29
C THR A 86 8.66 16.15 18.63
N GLY A 87 8.69 16.56 17.35
CA GLY A 87 7.56 17.13 16.63
C GLY A 87 7.39 18.63 16.87
N HIS A 88 8.31 19.25 17.62
CA HIS A 88 8.34 20.70 17.89
C HIS A 88 9.40 21.43 17.08
N GLU A 89 10.15 20.72 16.25
CA GLU A 89 11.14 21.30 15.37
C GLU A 89 10.45 22.21 14.34
N GLU A 90 10.93 23.45 14.19
CA GLU A 90 10.32 24.44 13.30
C GLU A 90 10.20 23.92 11.87
N GLU A 91 11.23 23.23 11.39
CA GLU A 91 11.27 22.63 10.06
C GLU A 91 10.20 21.54 9.89
N PHE A 92 10.03 20.67 10.90
CA PHE A 92 8.98 19.66 10.88
C PHE A 92 7.58 20.28 10.87
N ILE A 93 7.36 21.29 11.70
CA ILE A 93 6.09 22.02 11.78
C ILE A 93 5.78 22.67 10.42
N TYR A 94 6.76 23.30 9.78
CA TYR A 94 6.63 23.88 8.45
C TYR A 94 6.16 22.84 7.43
N TYR A 95 6.78 21.66 7.40
CA TYR A 95 6.34 20.61 6.49
C TYR A 95 4.92 20.10 6.79
N MET A 96 4.57 19.93 8.06
CA MET A 96 3.23 19.48 8.43
C MET A 96 2.15 20.52 8.10
N GLN A 97 2.45 21.82 8.21
CA GLN A 97 1.54 22.90 7.80
C GLN A 97 1.29 22.87 6.29
N GLY A 98 2.35 22.74 5.48
CA GLY A 98 2.20 22.61 4.03
C GLY A 98 1.37 21.39 3.62
N LEU A 99 1.61 20.24 4.27
CA LEU A 99 0.77 19.05 4.05
C LEU A 99 -0.70 19.30 4.42
N LEU A 100 -0.96 19.92 5.57
CA LEU A 100 -2.33 20.24 5.99
C LEU A 100 -3.06 21.12 4.96
N GLU A 101 -2.40 22.17 4.48
CA GLU A 101 -2.95 23.11 3.51
C GLU A 101 -3.27 22.42 2.19
N LEU A 102 -2.32 21.68 1.61
CA LEU A 102 -2.48 21.00 0.33
C LEU A 102 -3.48 19.84 0.37
N ARG A 103 -3.62 19.18 1.52
CA ARG A 103 -4.61 18.12 1.69
C ARG A 103 -6.04 18.65 1.78
N GLY A 104 -6.24 19.96 1.96
CA GLY A 104 -7.56 20.59 1.98
C GLY A 104 -8.49 20.01 3.04
N LEU A 105 -7.94 19.58 4.18
CA LEU A 105 -8.70 18.83 5.18
C LEU A 105 -9.71 19.72 5.90
N LYS A 106 -10.96 19.25 5.97
CA LYS A 106 -12.06 19.93 6.67
C LYS A 106 -11.85 20.04 8.18
N ASN A 107 -10.97 19.21 8.76
CA ASN A 107 -10.71 19.17 10.20
C ASN A 107 -9.20 19.24 10.49
N PRO A 108 -8.62 20.45 10.57
CA PRO A 108 -7.22 20.65 10.92
C PRO A 108 -6.81 20.02 12.26
N GLN A 109 -7.72 20.02 13.24
CA GLN A 109 -7.44 19.45 14.56
C GLN A 109 -7.25 17.93 14.51
N ARG A 110 -7.96 17.26 13.60
CA ARG A 110 -7.74 15.84 13.32
C ARG A 110 -6.34 15.63 12.76
N PHE A 111 -5.90 16.44 11.80
CA PHE A 111 -4.56 16.32 11.23
C PHE A 111 -3.46 16.49 12.28
N VAL A 112 -3.60 17.47 13.18
CA VAL A 112 -2.64 17.64 14.30
C VAL A 112 -2.60 16.40 15.21
N THR A 113 -3.75 15.76 15.45
CA THR A 113 -3.79 14.49 16.18
C THR A 113 -3.08 13.39 15.41
N ASP A 114 -3.29 13.30 14.10
CA ASP A 114 -2.67 12.32 13.23
C ASP A 114 -1.14 12.49 13.20
N VAL A 115 -0.61 13.73 13.17
CA VAL A 115 0.83 14.02 13.25
C VAL A 115 1.44 13.41 14.52
N LYS A 116 0.80 13.64 15.68
CA LYS A 116 1.30 13.10 16.96
C LYS A 116 1.32 11.58 16.95
N LYS A 117 0.26 10.95 16.44
CA LYS A 117 0.17 9.48 16.35
C LYS A 117 1.14 8.90 15.34
N PHE A 118 1.32 9.55 14.20
CA PHE A 118 2.33 9.20 13.23
C PHE A 118 3.73 9.18 13.87
N LEU A 119 4.11 10.21 14.62
CA LEU A 119 5.41 10.24 15.30
C LEU A 119 5.57 9.13 16.34
N GLU A 120 4.52 8.82 17.11
CA GLU A 120 4.53 7.68 18.05
C GLU A 120 4.80 6.36 17.29
N ILE A 121 4.11 6.12 16.18
CA ILE A 121 4.26 4.92 15.35
C ILE A 121 5.64 4.86 14.69
N TYR A 122 6.09 5.97 14.11
CA TYR A 122 7.37 6.09 13.44
C TYR A 122 8.52 5.78 14.39
N LYS A 123 8.48 6.33 15.62
CA LYS A 123 9.44 6.02 16.69
C LYS A 123 9.39 4.56 17.13
N LYS A 124 8.18 4.03 17.37
CA LYS A 124 7.98 2.65 17.83
C LYS A 124 8.52 1.63 16.83
N ARG A 125 8.48 1.94 15.52
CA ARG A 125 9.08 1.10 14.47
C ARG A 125 10.59 0.94 14.64
N GLY A 126 11.29 1.93 15.19
CA GLY A 126 12.69 1.84 15.60
C GLY A 126 13.73 1.83 14.47
N CYS A 127 13.33 2.09 13.22
CA CYS A 127 14.25 2.22 12.08
C CYS A 127 13.76 3.27 11.07
N PRO A 128 14.67 3.90 10.31
CA PRO A 128 14.32 4.82 9.22
C PRO A 128 13.47 4.15 8.12
N SER A 129 12.73 4.97 7.38
CA SER A 129 12.00 4.54 6.19
C SER A 129 12.98 4.22 5.05
N ASP A 130 12.59 3.29 4.16
CA ASP A 130 13.30 3.09 2.90
C ASP A 130 13.31 4.38 2.07
N ARG A 131 14.42 4.60 1.34
CA ARG A 131 14.58 5.80 0.52
C ARG A 131 13.94 5.59 -0.85
N LEU A 132 13.07 6.53 -1.24
CA LEU A 132 12.53 6.69 -2.59
C LEU A 132 13.36 7.72 -3.35
N ASN A 133 13.99 7.34 -4.46
CA ASN A 133 14.79 8.25 -5.29
C ASN A 133 14.04 8.76 -6.54
N HIS A 134 12.92 8.14 -6.91
CA HIS A 134 12.07 8.59 -8.02
C HIS A 134 11.19 9.77 -7.61
N LEU A 135 11.61 10.98 -8.01
CA LEU A 135 11.03 12.26 -7.59
C LEU A 135 9.58 12.46 -8.03
N ASP A 136 9.24 11.91 -9.19
CA ASP A 136 7.92 11.92 -9.82
C ASP A 136 6.88 11.08 -9.06
N TYR A 137 7.33 10.08 -8.31
CA TYR A 137 6.43 9.16 -7.61
C TYR A 137 5.90 9.71 -6.26
N TRP A 138 6.58 10.71 -5.69
CA TRP A 138 6.16 11.37 -4.46
C TRP A 138 4.78 12.01 -4.61
N GLY A 139 3.86 11.70 -3.69
CA GLY A 139 2.49 12.21 -3.73
C GLY A 139 1.64 11.68 -4.88
N SER A 140 2.14 10.70 -5.64
CA SER A 140 1.36 10.03 -6.68
C SER A 140 0.13 9.36 -6.08
N ARG A 141 -0.91 9.20 -6.90
CA ARG A 141 -2.13 8.48 -6.50
C ARG A 141 -1.80 7.11 -5.91
N GLN A 142 -0.87 6.38 -6.52
CA GLN A 142 -0.56 5.03 -6.11
C GLN A 142 0.17 4.95 -4.78
N GLN A 143 1.13 5.85 -4.58
CA GLN A 143 1.82 5.98 -3.30
C GLN A 143 0.82 6.33 -2.19
N LEU A 144 -0.08 7.27 -2.44
CA LEU A 144 -1.12 7.66 -1.48
C LEU A 144 -2.15 6.54 -1.24
N LEU A 145 -2.44 5.71 -2.25
CA LEU A 145 -3.32 4.56 -2.07
C LEU A 145 -2.67 3.52 -1.15
N ALA A 146 -1.38 3.22 -1.33
CA ALA A 146 -0.64 2.37 -0.42
C ALA A 146 -0.58 2.99 0.99
N GLY A 147 -0.30 4.29 1.07
CA GLY A 147 -0.32 5.06 2.31
C GLY A 147 -1.67 5.00 3.02
N LYS A 148 -2.78 5.05 2.28
CA LYS A 148 -4.12 4.86 2.84
C LYS A 148 -4.27 3.49 3.50
N VAL A 149 -3.85 2.43 2.84
CA VAL A 149 -3.92 1.07 3.42
C VAL A 149 -3.08 0.98 4.69
N ILE A 150 -1.88 1.56 4.70
CA ILE A 150 -1.05 1.60 5.90
C ILE A 150 -1.77 2.37 7.01
N SER A 151 -2.19 3.61 6.73
CA SER A 151 -2.85 4.51 7.69
C SER A 151 -4.15 3.95 8.26
N ASP A 152 -4.93 3.20 7.45
CA ASP A 152 -6.18 2.58 7.89
C ASP A 152 -5.95 1.45 8.92
N PHE A 153 -4.78 0.81 8.92
CA PHE A 153 -4.47 -0.35 9.77
C PHE A 153 -3.52 -0.04 10.94
N VAL A 154 -2.52 0.84 10.78
CA VAL A 154 -1.60 1.18 11.89
C VAL A 154 -2.26 1.94 13.03
N GLY A 155 -3.45 2.51 12.78
CA GLY A 155 -4.22 3.32 13.72
C GLY A 155 -5.46 2.65 14.28
N GLU A 156 -5.59 1.31 14.27
CA GLU A 156 -6.85 0.60 14.61
C GLU A 156 -7.47 1.07 15.96
N ASP A 157 -6.66 1.40 16.97
CA ASP A 157 -7.11 1.91 18.27
C ASP A 157 -7.59 3.38 18.29
N TYR A 158 -7.22 4.18 17.27
CA TYR A 158 -7.47 5.63 17.21
C TYR A 158 -8.13 6.11 15.90
N GLY A 159 -8.48 5.16 15.03
CA GLY A 159 -9.00 5.38 13.69
C GLY A 159 -7.92 5.65 12.64
N PRO A 160 -8.30 5.64 11.36
CA PRO A 160 -7.38 5.79 10.24
C PRO A 160 -6.66 7.15 10.26
N LEU A 161 -5.35 7.16 10.03
CA LEU A 161 -4.58 8.40 9.84
C LEU A 161 -4.81 8.97 8.43
N ASP A 162 -4.41 10.21 8.18
CA ASP A 162 -4.28 10.69 6.80
C ASP A 162 -3.30 9.81 5.98
N PRO A 163 -3.59 9.49 4.70
CA PRO A 163 -2.72 8.69 3.85
C PRO A 163 -1.27 9.16 3.73
N VAL A 164 -1.00 10.47 3.84
CA VAL A 164 0.38 10.99 3.77
C VAL A 164 1.26 10.42 4.88
N PHE A 165 0.69 10.11 6.04
CA PHE A 165 1.44 9.50 7.13
C PHE A 165 1.78 8.04 6.84
N GLY A 166 0.91 7.32 6.14
CA GLY A 166 1.23 5.99 5.62
C GLY A 166 2.34 6.04 4.56
N VAL A 167 2.36 7.08 3.73
CA VAL A 167 3.47 7.32 2.78
C VAL A 167 4.78 7.56 3.51
N LEU A 168 4.81 8.43 4.53
CA LEU A 168 6.01 8.68 5.34
C LEU A 168 6.48 7.43 6.11
N LEU A 169 5.54 6.52 6.43
CA LEU A 169 5.86 5.22 7.02
C LEU A 169 6.47 4.26 5.98
N CYS A 170 6.01 4.24 4.73
CA CYS A 170 6.60 3.38 3.69
C CYS A 170 6.68 4.10 2.33
N PRO A 171 7.71 4.94 2.13
CA PRO A 171 7.85 5.76 0.93
C PRO A 171 7.80 5.01 -0.39
N VAL A 172 8.38 3.82 -0.43
CA VAL A 172 8.52 3.02 -1.66
C VAL A 172 7.25 2.22 -2.01
N ALA A 173 6.25 2.18 -1.12
CA ALA A 173 5.08 1.33 -1.30
C ALA A 173 4.24 1.71 -2.53
N GLY A 174 3.73 0.69 -3.21
CA GLY A 174 2.93 0.82 -4.42
C GLY A 174 3.77 0.88 -5.70
N ARG A 175 5.10 0.96 -5.61
CA ARG A 175 5.96 0.86 -6.79
C ARG A 175 6.04 -0.59 -7.24
N VAL A 176 5.73 -0.81 -8.52
CA VAL A 176 5.97 -2.12 -9.16
C VAL A 176 7.48 -2.38 -9.29
N GLY A 177 7.95 -3.47 -8.69
CA GLY A 177 9.34 -3.91 -8.73
C GLY A 177 9.97 -3.97 -7.32
N PRO A 178 11.16 -4.56 -7.19
CA PRO A 178 11.83 -4.64 -5.90
C PRO A 178 12.33 -3.25 -5.48
N GLY A 179 11.73 -2.70 -4.41
CA GLY A 179 12.11 -1.42 -3.84
C GLY A 179 11.98 -0.27 -4.85
N ASP A 180 13.10 0.40 -5.14
CA ASP A 180 13.15 1.62 -5.94
C ASP A 180 13.54 1.37 -7.41
N SER A 181 13.10 0.25 -8.01
CA SER A 181 13.47 -0.08 -9.39
C SER A 181 12.63 0.72 -10.41
N GLY A 182 13.26 1.66 -11.13
CA GLY A 182 12.59 2.52 -12.14
C GLY A 182 12.11 1.75 -13.37
N ILE A 183 13.01 0.97 -14.00
CA ILE A 183 12.74 0.27 -15.26
C ILE A 183 11.57 -0.73 -15.16
N VAL A 184 11.51 -1.49 -14.06
CA VAL A 184 10.43 -2.46 -13.86
C VAL A 184 9.09 -1.76 -13.66
N HIS A 185 9.12 -0.62 -12.96
CA HIS A 185 7.94 0.20 -12.74
C HIS A 185 7.38 0.72 -14.06
N GLU A 186 8.19 1.41 -14.86
CA GLU A 186 7.79 1.97 -16.16
C GLU A 186 7.22 0.92 -17.13
N LEU A 187 7.73 -0.32 -17.08
CA LEU A 187 7.29 -1.37 -18.00
C LEU A 187 5.96 -2.03 -17.61
N LEU A 188 5.67 -2.13 -16.31
CA LEU A 188 4.58 -2.97 -15.78
C LEU A 188 3.47 -2.16 -15.11
N PHE A 189 3.72 -0.91 -14.78
CA PHE A 189 2.74 -0.05 -14.14
C PHE A 189 1.62 0.32 -15.13
N ASP A 190 0.38 0.26 -14.65
CA ASP A 190 -0.82 0.45 -15.47
C ASP A 190 -1.73 1.56 -14.91
N ASP A 191 -1.15 2.55 -14.23
CA ASP A 191 -1.78 3.74 -13.63
C ASP A 191 -2.95 3.45 -12.68
N ASP A 192 -4.11 3.12 -13.24
CA ASP A 192 -5.34 2.74 -12.53
C ASP A 192 -5.75 1.28 -12.75
N GLY A 193 -4.87 0.48 -13.33
CA GLY A 193 -5.12 -0.90 -13.68
C GLY A 193 -4.83 -1.91 -12.55
N PRO A 194 -5.01 -3.21 -12.86
CA PRO A 194 -4.80 -4.28 -11.89
C PRO A 194 -3.43 -4.29 -11.22
N MET A 195 -2.36 -3.94 -11.94
CA MET A 195 -1.01 -3.97 -11.39
C MET A 195 -0.81 -2.88 -10.35
N ALA A 196 -1.29 -1.67 -10.64
CA ALA A 196 -1.24 -0.54 -9.73
C ALA A 196 -1.94 -0.90 -8.41
N TYR A 197 -3.23 -1.26 -8.45
CA TYR A 197 -3.97 -1.61 -7.23
C TYR A 197 -3.34 -2.80 -6.49
N HIS A 198 -2.79 -3.77 -7.22
CA HIS A 198 -2.07 -4.89 -6.64
C HIS A 198 -0.84 -4.42 -5.87
N SER A 199 0.08 -3.68 -6.49
CA SER A 199 1.32 -3.23 -5.85
C SER A 199 1.05 -2.40 -4.61
N ALA A 200 0.10 -1.45 -4.67
CA ALA A 200 -0.24 -0.60 -3.53
C ALA A 200 -0.70 -1.40 -2.31
N VAL A 201 -1.61 -2.37 -2.51
CA VAL A 201 -2.14 -3.18 -1.41
C VAL A 201 -1.13 -4.23 -0.94
N HIS A 202 -0.40 -4.83 -1.88
CA HIS A 202 0.61 -5.85 -1.62
C HIS A 202 1.75 -5.30 -0.77
N ASP A 203 2.33 -4.17 -1.17
CA ASP A 203 3.42 -3.52 -0.41
C ASP A 203 2.93 -2.99 0.94
N ALA A 204 1.75 -2.37 0.98
CA ALA A 204 1.19 -1.85 2.23
C ALA A 204 0.98 -2.95 3.27
N PHE A 205 0.38 -4.09 2.89
CA PHE A 205 0.24 -5.21 3.82
C PHE A 205 1.55 -5.91 4.12
N GLY A 206 2.50 -5.90 3.18
CA GLY A 206 3.88 -6.30 3.40
C GLY A 206 4.59 -5.48 4.48
N TYR A 207 4.44 -4.17 4.43
CA TYR A 207 4.93 -3.24 5.44
C TYR A 207 4.28 -3.51 6.81
N LEU A 208 2.95 -3.61 6.85
CA LEU A 208 2.18 -3.85 8.07
C LEU A 208 2.60 -5.14 8.78
N ILE A 209 2.78 -6.24 8.05
CA ILE A 209 3.23 -7.51 8.66
C ILE A 209 4.71 -7.45 9.08
N SER A 210 5.55 -6.73 8.35
CA SER A 210 6.99 -6.67 8.64
C SER A 210 7.29 -5.85 9.89
N TYR A 211 6.69 -4.67 10.00
CA TYR A 211 7.02 -3.68 11.03
C TYR A 211 6.04 -3.62 12.20
N HIS A 212 4.77 -3.94 11.95
CA HIS A 212 3.71 -3.79 12.96
C HIS A 212 3.12 -5.13 13.40
N LYS A 213 3.45 -6.23 12.70
CA LYS A 213 2.92 -7.59 12.95
C LYS A 213 1.39 -7.66 12.84
N ILE A 214 0.81 -6.84 11.96
CA ILE A 214 -0.64 -6.77 11.73
C ILE A 214 -0.98 -6.96 10.25
N GLY A 215 -2.25 -7.22 9.98
CA GLY A 215 -2.77 -7.44 8.63
C GLY A 215 -2.44 -8.82 8.06
N PRO A 216 -2.92 -9.11 6.85
CA PRO A 216 -2.77 -10.42 6.21
C PRO A 216 -1.38 -10.66 5.58
N GLY A 217 -0.52 -9.63 5.51
CA GLY A 217 0.75 -9.69 4.79
C GLY A 217 0.60 -9.62 3.26
N TYR A 218 1.68 -9.89 2.55
CA TYR A 218 1.79 -9.84 1.09
C TYR A 218 0.73 -10.71 0.36
N ASN A 219 0.35 -11.85 0.94
CA ASN A 219 -0.78 -12.66 0.43
C ASN A 219 -2.13 -12.22 1.04
N TYR A 220 -2.51 -10.97 0.80
CA TYR A 220 -3.71 -10.35 1.37
C TYR A 220 -5.04 -11.00 0.93
N THR A 221 -5.04 -11.70 -0.21
CA THR A 221 -6.20 -12.47 -0.67
C THR A 221 -6.36 -13.81 0.07
N CYS A 222 -5.29 -14.28 0.73
CA CYS A 222 -5.16 -15.60 1.34
C CYS A 222 -5.47 -16.76 0.38
N ALA A 223 -5.22 -16.57 -0.91
CA ALA A 223 -5.43 -17.58 -1.94
C ALA A 223 -4.10 -18.22 -2.36
N GLY A 224 -4.15 -19.51 -2.72
CA GLY A 224 -3.00 -20.28 -3.23
C GLY A 224 -1.68 -20.09 -2.47
N ALA A 225 -1.70 -20.17 -1.13
CA ALA A 225 -0.53 -19.88 -0.31
C ALA A 225 0.49 -21.03 -0.35
N ILE A 226 1.48 -20.94 -1.24
CA ILE A 226 2.69 -21.79 -1.23
C ILE A 226 3.76 -21.17 -0.31
N LEU A 227 3.82 -19.85 -0.28
CA LEU A 227 4.80 -19.08 0.49
C LEU A 227 4.13 -18.38 1.67
N GLU A 228 4.90 -18.21 2.75
CA GLU A 228 4.47 -17.43 3.91
C GLU A 228 4.04 -16.02 3.49
N SER A 229 3.00 -15.49 4.12
CA SER A 229 2.47 -14.15 3.79
C SER A 229 3.42 -13.01 4.17
N SER A 230 4.47 -13.30 4.94
CA SER A 230 5.58 -12.38 5.24
C SER A 230 6.57 -12.23 4.07
N SER A 231 6.51 -13.09 3.06
CA SER A 231 7.40 -13.06 1.90
C SER A 231 6.87 -12.12 0.81
N CYS A 232 7.70 -11.21 0.31
CA CYS A 232 7.34 -10.26 -0.75
C CYS A 232 6.97 -10.91 -2.09
N VAL A 233 7.35 -12.16 -2.32
CA VAL A 233 6.95 -12.91 -3.52
C VAL A 233 5.62 -13.66 -3.33
N SER A 234 5.08 -13.69 -2.11
CA SER A 234 3.79 -14.33 -1.82
C SER A 234 2.62 -13.48 -2.34
N GLY A 235 1.57 -14.15 -2.81
CA GLY A 235 0.33 -13.48 -3.23
C GLY A 235 0.38 -12.72 -4.56
N GLN A 236 1.50 -12.72 -5.28
CA GLN A 236 1.68 -11.99 -6.55
C GLN A 236 0.61 -12.36 -7.59
N PHE A 237 0.51 -13.66 -7.92
CA PHE A 237 -0.46 -14.13 -8.92
C PHE A 237 -1.92 -14.03 -8.45
N SER A 238 -2.20 -14.38 -7.18
CA SER A 238 -3.56 -14.34 -6.66
C SER A 238 -4.08 -12.91 -6.51
N GLY A 239 -3.23 -11.99 -6.04
CA GLY A 239 -3.54 -10.57 -5.92
C GLY A 239 -3.78 -9.90 -7.27
N LEU A 240 -2.91 -10.14 -8.25
CA LEU A 240 -3.06 -9.58 -9.59
C LEU A 240 -4.32 -10.12 -10.29
N ASN A 241 -4.60 -11.42 -10.19
CA ASN A 241 -5.83 -11.99 -10.75
C ASN A 241 -7.09 -11.48 -10.05
N PHE A 242 -7.05 -11.30 -8.73
CA PHE A 242 -8.14 -10.66 -7.99
C PHE A 242 -8.47 -9.27 -8.54
N TRP A 243 -7.47 -8.41 -8.75
CA TRP A 243 -7.71 -7.06 -9.25
C TRP A 243 -8.18 -7.03 -10.70
N ARG A 244 -7.68 -7.93 -11.56
CA ARG A 244 -8.21 -8.11 -12.92
C ARG A 244 -9.71 -8.41 -12.92
N ASP A 245 -10.13 -9.37 -12.10
CA ASP A 245 -11.53 -9.78 -12.00
C ASP A 245 -12.42 -8.68 -11.43
N VAL A 246 -11.93 -7.96 -10.41
CA VAL A 246 -12.69 -6.89 -9.77
C VAL A 246 -12.87 -5.71 -10.71
N LEU A 247 -11.79 -5.20 -11.32
CA LEU A 247 -11.86 -4.04 -12.21
C LEU A 247 -12.67 -4.34 -13.47
N LYS A 248 -12.58 -5.57 -14.01
CA LYS A 248 -13.45 -6.00 -15.11
C LYS A 248 -14.93 -5.88 -14.74
N LYS A 249 -15.33 -6.38 -13.57
CA LYS A 249 -16.72 -6.32 -13.10
C LYS A 249 -17.21 -4.89 -12.85
N GLU A 250 -16.36 -4.02 -12.32
CA GLU A 250 -16.73 -2.61 -12.13
C GLU A 250 -16.94 -1.90 -13.48
N LYS A 251 -16.11 -2.18 -14.49
CA LYS A 251 -16.30 -1.68 -15.86
C LYS A 251 -17.62 -2.16 -16.48
N GLU A 252 -17.97 -3.44 -16.30
CA GLU A 252 -19.22 -4.02 -16.80
C GLU A 252 -20.47 -3.34 -16.17
N LYS A 253 -20.45 -3.06 -14.86
CA LYS A 253 -21.55 -2.34 -14.18
C LYS A 253 -21.78 -0.92 -14.70
N ILE A 254 -20.70 -0.19 -15.03
CA ILE A 254 -20.82 1.17 -15.56
C ILE A 254 -21.52 1.15 -16.91
N ILE A 255 -21.19 0.17 -17.76
CA ILE A 255 -21.82 -0.01 -19.07
C ILE A 255 -23.33 -0.31 -18.92
N GLU A 256 -23.70 -1.18 -17.99
CA GLU A 256 -25.11 -1.49 -17.71
C GLU A 256 -25.93 -0.30 -17.19
N VAL A 257 -25.31 0.68 -16.55
CA VAL A 257 -25.99 1.91 -16.06
C VAL A 257 -26.19 2.94 -17.16
N ILE A 258 -25.33 2.93 -18.20
CA ILE A 258 -25.36 3.90 -19.31
C ILE A 258 -26.32 3.46 -20.43
N LEU A 259 -26.55 2.15 -20.57
CA LEU A 259 -27.45 1.55 -21.56
C LEU A 259 -28.89 1.42 -21.03
#